data_AF-A0A7S2XQ57-F1
#
_entry.id   AF-A0A7S2XQ57-F1
#
_cell.length_a   1.000
_cell.length_b   1.000
_cell.length_c   1.000
_cell.angle_alpha   90.00
_cell.angle_beta   90.00
_cell.angle_gamma   90.00
#
_symmetry.space_group_name_H-M   'P 1'
#
loop_
_entity.id
_entity.type
_entity.pdbx_description
1 polymer ?
#
loop_
_entity_poly.entity_id
_entity_poly.type
_entity_poly.pdbx_seq_one_letter_code
_entity_poly.pdbx_strand_id
1 'polypeptide(L)'
;DFDFTSRETIPSPEGRSRPTTVTAISSGTAHGVLFWWELDLFENNETNETANNSTYSTESRELPWQDHWLQCLFVFSPHPSEALCTIEKGSSYNLIASHNDSKISFMLEPVPDPSCPASSKRRKTGAENTDQSYKSLSNGNGADSMNRHISPERAFQLNDRDRLLLIQKAIVTAMKMKGQHAPVLDLSDFSLCATLAATAAHATRVTSLESSTGSMPMLSARVSQLGNGLPRQKIESDQDGETPQFQIINAYAESLTLDVVLGEQVQVVMAEPYYETLEGWHLQEALNYFYLIRALKRRSIISPMALSVPAYASIMMS
;
A
#
# COMPACT_ATOMS: atom_id res chain seq x y z
N ASP A 1 28.57 5.74 -7.49
CA ASP A 1 29.50 4.67 -7.88
C ASP A 1 30.14 4.06 -6.66
N PHE A 2 30.18 2.74 -6.61
CA PHE A 2 30.88 1.95 -5.61
C PHE A 2 32.10 1.33 -6.29
N ASP A 3 33.27 1.56 -5.72
CA ASP A 3 34.50 0.92 -6.16
C ASP A 3 34.81 -0.21 -5.19
N PHE A 4 34.89 -1.42 -5.72
CA PHE A 4 35.14 -2.65 -4.97
C PHE A 4 36.57 -3.17 -5.16
N THR A 5 37.43 -2.44 -5.87
CA THR A 5 38.82 -2.84 -6.15
C THR A 5 39.74 -2.71 -4.94
N SER A 6 39.39 -1.83 -3.97
CA SER A 6 40.15 -1.63 -2.74
C SER A 6 39.24 -1.51 -1.52
N ARG A 7 39.73 -1.91 -0.35
CA ARG A 7 38.94 -1.87 0.89
C ARG A 7 38.68 -0.43 1.34
N GLU A 8 39.59 0.47 1.00
CA GLU A 8 39.59 1.88 1.39
C GLU A 8 38.52 2.69 0.64
N THR A 9 38.08 2.22 -0.53
CA THR A 9 37.06 2.89 -1.35
C THR A 9 35.63 2.44 -1.03
N ILE A 10 35.47 1.36 -0.27
CA ILE A 10 34.18 0.88 0.23
C ILE A 10 33.66 1.87 1.30
N PRO A 11 32.45 2.44 1.13
CA PRO A 11 31.87 3.33 2.13
C PRO A 11 31.69 2.66 3.50
N SER A 12 31.71 3.45 4.58
CA SER A 12 31.48 2.92 5.92
C SER A 12 30.04 2.36 6.08
N PRO A 13 29.78 1.51 7.08
CA PRO A 13 28.44 0.94 7.31
C PRO A 13 27.33 1.98 7.52
N GLU A 14 27.67 3.16 8.06
CA GLU A 14 26.76 4.30 8.21
C GLU A 14 26.34 4.92 6.86
N GLY A 15 27.10 4.57 5.81
CA GLY A 15 26.95 4.98 4.42
C GLY A 15 27.21 6.45 4.18
N ARG A 16 26.62 6.98 3.10
CA ARG A 16 26.81 8.37 2.64
C ARG A 16 25.59 8.86 1.89
N SER A 17 25.49 10.17 1.75
CA SER A 17 24.50 10.83 0.90
C SER A 17 25.20 11.63 -0.19
N ARG A 18 24.67 11.59 -1.41
CA ARG A 18 25.17 12.38 -2.54
C ARG A 18 24.02 13.15 -3.21
N PRO A 19 24.07 14.49 -3.24
CA PRO A 19 23.16 15.28 -4.04
C PRO A 19 23.59 15.24 -5.52
N THR A 20 22.62 15.03 -6.40
CA THR A 20 22.78 15.19 -7.85
C THR A 20 21.77 16.22 -8.32
N THR A 21 22.25 17.29 -8.96
CA THR A 21 21.36 18.29 -9.56
C THR A 21 20.78 17.73 -10.85
N VAL A 22 19.45 17.69 -10.93
CA VAL A 22 18.68 17.23 -12.08
C VAL A 22 17.77 18.35 -12.58
N THR A 23 17.62 18.47 -13.90
CA THR A 23 16.69 19.43 -14.51
C THR A 23 15.42 18.71 -14.93
N ALA A 24 14.27 19.22 -14.50
CA ALA A 24 12.99 18.62 -14.85
C ALA A 24 12.68 18.83 -16.34
N ILE A 25 12.42 17.75 -17.06
CA ILE A 25 12.07 17.78 -18.49
C ILE A 25 10.58 18.05 -18.74
N SER A 26 9.75 17.87 -17.71
CA SER A 26 8.31 18.07 -17.70
C SER A 26 7.84 18.56 -16.33
N SER A 27 6.83 19.43 -16.31
CA SER A 27 6.17 19.83 -15.06
C SER A 27 5.22 18.72 -14.56
N GLY A 28 5.09 18.57 -13.25
CA GLY A 28 4.22 17.56 -12.65
C GLY A 28 4.49 17.33 -11.16
N THR A 29 4.10 16.16 -10.67
CA THR A 29 4.36 15.72 -9.29
C THR A 29 5.42 14.62 -9.31
N ALA A 30 6.46 14.78 -8.50
CA ALA A 30 7.45 13.73 -8.30
C ALA A 30 6.89 12.67 -7.33
N HIS A 31 6.60 11.48 -7.86
CA HIS A 31 6.03 10.37 -7.07
C HIS A 31 7.08 9.42 -6.51
N GLY A 32 8.22 9.29 -7.18
CA GLY A 32 9.26 8.36 -6.79
C GLY A 32 10.46 8.38 -7.73
N VAL A 33 11.39 7.46 -7.48
CA VAL A 33 12.62 7.24 -8.25
C VAL A 33 12.64 5.79 -8.72
N LEU A 34 12.63 5.58 -10.03
CA LEU A 34 12.99 4.30 -10.63
C LEU A 34 14.50 4.26 -10.77
N PHE A 35 15.13 3.22 -10.24
CA PHE A 35 16.58 3.06 -10.30
C PHE A 35 16.97 1.59 -10.50
N TRP A 36 18.17 1.41 -11.01
CA TRP A 36 18.83 0.13 -11.26
C TRP A 36 20.32 0.30 -11.01
N TRP A 37 21.09 -0.75 -11.19
CA TRP A 37 22.53 -0.74 -11.04
C TRP A 37 23.21 -1.49 -12.17
N GLU A 38 24.48 -1.14 -12.36
CA GLU A 38 25.40 -1.77 -13.29
C GLU A 38 26.65 -2.19 -12.53
N LEU A 39 27.28 -3.28 -12.99
CA LEU A 39 28.49 -3.85 -12.42
C LEU A 39 29.47 -4.17 -13.54
N ASP A 40 30.57 -3.44 -13.57
CA ASP A 40 31.71 -3.76 -14.43
C ASP A 40 32.44 -4.96 -13.84
N LEU A 41 32.45 -6.08 -14.56
CA LEU A 41 33.04 -7.34 -14.08
C LEU A 41 34.57 -7.40 -14.27
N PHE A 42 35.08 -6.65 -15.25
CA PHE A 42 36.51 -6.64 -15.58
C PHE A 42 36.97 -5.21 -15.84
N GLU A 43 38.20 -4.91 -15.43
CA GLU A 43 38.88 -3.69 -15.84
C GLU A 43 39.17 -3.77 -17.34
N ASN A 44 38.77 -2.73 -18.08
CA ASN A 44 39.12 -2.59 -19.49
C ASN A 44 40.63 -2.43 -19.62
N ASN A 45 41.34 -3.53 -19.86
CA ASN A 45 42.74 -3.47 -20.25
C ASN A 45 42.80 -2.90 -21.67
N GLU A 46 43.25 -1.65 -21.78
CA GLU A 46 43.38 -0.85 -23.02
C GLU A 46 44.17 -1.53 -24.16
N THR A 47 44.76 -2.70 -23.93
CA THR A 47 45.61 -3.42 -24.89
C THR A 47 44.87 -4.35 -25.84
N ASN A 48 43.56 -4.58 -25.66
CA ASN A 48 42.76 -5.38 -26.60
C ASN A 48 41.44 -4.66 -26.94
N GLU A 49 41.38 -3.99 -28.10
CA GLU A 49 40.20 -3.32 -28.67
C GLU A 49 38.96 -4.23 -28.88
N THR A 50 39.05 -5.52 -28.54
CA THR A 50 37.96 -6.50 -28.63
C THR A 50 37.52 -7.08 -27.29
N ALA A 51 38.04 -6.59 -26.16
CA ALA A 51 37.52 -6.95 -24.86
C ALA A 51 36.19 -6.20 -24.65
N ASN A 52 35.08 -6.83 -25.03
CA ASN A 52 33.74 -6.32 -24.73
C ASN A 52 33.68 -5.96 -23.24
N ASN A 53 33.46 -4.68 -22.94
CA ASN A 53 33.18 -4.18 -21.60
C ASN A 53 32.09 -5.08 -20.99
N SER A 54 32.48 -5.96 -20.07
CA SER A 54 31.55 -6.95 -19.51
C SER A 54 30.82 -6.29 -18.35
N THR A 55 29.98 -5.33 -18.68
CA THR A 55 29.10 -4.67 -17.73
C THR A 55 27.84 -5.50 -17.62
N TYR A 56 27.57 -5.96 -16.40
CA TYR A 56 26.27 -6.51 -16.07
C TYR A 56 25.33 -5.35 -15.74
N SER A 57 24.13 -5.30 -16.35
CA SER A 57 23.16 -4.24 -16.09
C SER A 57 21.81 -4.83 -15.70
N THR A 58 21.21 -4.23 -14.67
CA THR A 58 19.80 -4.47 -14.31
C THR A 58 18.87 -3.49 -15.01
N GLU A 59 19.34 -2.71 -15.98
CA GLU A 59 18.48 -1.86 -16.79
C GLU A 59 17.47 -2.70 -17.59
N SER A 60 16.30 -2.12 -17.84
CA SER A 60 15.27 -2.80 -18.63
C SER A 60 15.75 -3.01 -20.06
N ARG A 61 15.69 -4.27 -20.52
CA ARG A 61 15.98 -4.72 -21.91
C ARG A 61 17.46 -4.78 -22.30
N GLU A 62 18.40 -4.49 -21.41
CA GLU A 62 19.84 -4.63 -21.68
C GLU A 62 20.31 -6.09 -21.62
N LEU A 63 19.76 -6.89 -20.70
CA LEU A 63 20.11 -8.30 -20.52
C LEU A 63 18.90 -9.24 -20.59
N PRO A 64 19.11 -10.56 -20.82
CA PRO A 64 18.06 -11.56 -20.70
C PRO A 64 17.38 -11.50 -19.33
N TRP A 65 16.07 -11.72 -19.30
CA TRP A 65 15.27 -11.64 -18.07
C TRP A 65 15.85 -12.50 -16.94
N GLN A 66 15.91 -11.91 -15.74
CA GLN A 66 16.29 -12.55 -14.49
C GLN A 66 15.22 -12.21 -13.44
N ASP A 67 14.92 -13.15 -12.54
CA ASP A 67 14.00 -12.98 -11.41
C ASP A 67 14.69 -12.46 -10.14
N HIS A 68 15.98 -12.79 -9.96
CA HIS A 68 16.70 -12.47 -8.73
C HIS A 68 17.17 -11.01 -8.65
N TRP A 69 17.37 -10.34 -9.80
CA TRP A 69 17.83 -8.95 -9.87
C TRP A 69 16.92 -8.15 -10.81
N LEU A 70 16.23 -7.17 -10.23
CA LEU A 70 15.21 -6.36 -10.88
C LEU A 70 15.46 -4.87 -10.62
N GLN A 71 14.78 -4.01 -11.39
CA GLN A 71 14.75 -2.58 -11.13
C GLN A 71 13.97 -2.30 -9.84
N CYS A 72 14.29 -1.18 -9.19
CA CYS A 72 13.69 -0.78 -7.94
C CYS A 72 12.93 0.54 -8.09
N LEU A 73 11.73 0.61 -7.51
CA LEU A 73 10.94 1.84 -7.40
C LEU A 73 10.95 2.31 -5.95
N PHE A 74 11.58 3.44 -5.68
CA PHE A 74 11.45 4.14 -4.41
C PHE A 74 10.29 5.12 -4.51
N VAL A 75 9.25 4.94 -3.70
CA VAL A 75 8.10 5.86 -3.65
C VAL A 75 8.34 6.93 -2.60
N PHE A 76 8.17 8.21 -2.97
CA PHE A 76 8.20 9.28 -1.99
C PHE A 76 6.96 9.18 -1.10
N SER A 77 7.19 8.99 0.20
CA SER A 77 6.12 9.00 1.21
C SER A 77 6.10 10.39 1.85
N PRO A 78 5.13 11.26 1.53
CA PRO A 78 5.01 12.51 2.24
C PRO A 78 4.52 12.23 3.66
N HIS A 79 5.02 13.00 4.64
CA HIS A 79 4.36 13.07 5.94
C HIS A 79 2.91 13.55 5.71
N PRO A 80 1.90 13.13 6.51
CA PRO A 80 0.50 13.54 6.31
C PRO A 80 0.25 15.06 6.24
N SER A 81 1.20 15.87 6.68
CA SER A 81 1.17 17.35 6.64
C SER A 81 1.92 17.97 5.46
N GLU A 82 2.51 17.16 4.58
CA GLU A 82 3.35 17.60 3.47
C GLU A 82 2.75 17.11 2.15
N ALA A 83 2.78 17.96 1.12
CA ALA A 83 2.41 17.55 -0.22
C ALA A 83 3.63 16.95 -0.92
N LEU A 84 3.40 16.04 -1.87
CA LEU A 84 4.44 15.60 -2.78
C LEU A 84 5.08 16.80 -3.50
N CYS A 85 6.37 16.68 -3.81
CA CYS A 85 7.12 17.73 -4.48
C CYS A 85 6.55 17.97 -5.88
N THR A 86 6.08 19.20 -6.13
CA THR A 86 5.70 19.65 -7.48
C THR A 86 6.95 20.15 -8.19
N ILE A 87 7.16 19.67 -9.41
CA ILE A 87 8.30 20.02 -10.25
C ILE A 87 7.86 20.83 -11.47
N GLU A 88 8.72 21.76 -11.92
CA GLU A 88 8.48 22.63 -13.06
C GLU A 88 9.51 22.37 -14.15
N LYS A 89 9.06 22.23 -15.40
CA LYS A 89 9.93 22.04 -16.56
C LYS A 89 10.98 23.14 -16.65
N GLY A 90 12.24 22.75 -16.78
CA GLY A 90 13.39 23.65 -16.87
C GLY A 90 13.98 24.06 -15.52
N SER A 91 13.27 23.82 -14.41
CA SER A 91 13.77 24.08 -13.06
C SER A 91 14.70 22.95 -12.61
N SER A 92 15.68 23.31 -11.77
CA SER A 92 16.66 22.37 -11.22
C SER A 92 16.28 21.94 -9.81
N TYR A 93 16.52 20.67 -9.52
CA TYR A 93 16.24 20.02 -8.24
C TYR A 93 17.47 19.23 -7.79
N ASN A 94 17.70 19.14 -6.49
CA ASN A 94 18.69 18.24 -5.91
C ASN A 94 18.00 16.92 -5.58
N LEU A 95 18.38 15.86 -6.32
CA LEU A 95 18.06 14.48 -5.96
C LEU A 95 19.16 13.97 -5.04
N ILE A 96 18.85 13.80 -3.76
CA ILE A 96 19.77 13.29 -2.74
C ILE A 96 19.56 11.79 -2.64
N ALA A 97 20.55 11.02 -3.10
CA ALA A 97 20.60 9.58 -2.91
C ALA A 97 21.41 9.27 -1.64
N SER A 98 20.80 8.54 -0.71
CA SER A 98 21.41 8.14 0.57
C SER A 98 21.41 6.62 0.67
N HIS A 99 22.42 6.07 1.33
CA HIS A 99 22.43 4.65 1.66
C HIS A 99 23.13 4.41 3.00
N ASN A 100 22.95 3.22 3.54
CA ASN A 100 23.79 2.60 4.56
C ASN A 100 24.18 1.18 4.10
N ASP A 101 24.53 0.29 5.02
CA ASP A 101 24.85 -1.12 4.75
C ASP A 101 23.69 -1.98 4.22
N SER A 102 22.44 -1.54 4.38
CA SER A 102 21.25 -2.37 4.20
C SER A 102 20.11 -1.71 3.43
N LYS A 103 20.16 -0.39 3.20
CA LYS A 103 19.06 0.39 2.63
C LYS A 103 19.58 1.50 1.73
N ILE A 104 18.76 1.84 0.74
CA ILE A 104 18.89 3.01 -0.13
C ILE A 104 17.63 3.86 0.04
N SER A 105 17.78 5.18 0.06
CA SER A 105 16.67 6.13 0.10
C SER A 105 16.95 7.35 -0.76
N PHE A 106 15.88 8.04 -1.14
CA PHE A 106 15.95 9.24 -1.98
C PHE A 106 15.15 10.38 -1.37
N MET A 107 15.64 11.61 -1.59
CA MET A 107 14.94 12.85 -1.28
C MET A 107 15.09 13.81 -2.46
N LEU A 108 14.04 14.57 -2.74
CA LEU A 108 14.04 15.58 -3.80
C LEU A 108 13.77 16.96 -3.21
N GLU A 109 14.68 17.90 -3.45
CA GLU A 109 14.57 19.29 -2.96
C GLU A 109 14.73 20.28 -4.13
N PRO A 110 13.97 21.39 -4.16
CA PRO A 110 14.22 22.46 -5.12
C PRO A 110 15.60 23.07 -4.92
N VAL A 111 16.32 23.36 -6.01
CA VAL A 111 17.53 24.19 -5.92
C VAL A 111 17.09 25.63 -5.65
N PRO A 112 17.59 26.30 -4.60
CA PRO A 112 17.24 27.70 -4.34
C PRO A 112 17.65 28.57 -5.54
N ASP A 113 16.69 29.30 -6.10
CA ASP A 113 16.98 30.30 -7.13
C ASP A 113 17.65 31.52 -6.47
N PRO A 114 18.90 31.86 -6.82
CA PRO A 114 19.60 33.02 -6.27
C PRO A 114 18.94 34.36 -6.66
N SER A 115 18.01 34.38 -7.61
CA SER A 115 17.33 35.60 -8.09
C SER A 115 16.00 35.90 -7.40
N CYS A 116 15.48 34.99 -6.56
CA CYS A 116 14.19 35.14 -5.90
C CYS A 116 14.36 35.38 -4.39
N PRO A 117 13.90 36.51 -3.81
CA PRO A 117 14.00 36.74 -2.38
C PRO A 117 13.12 35.71 -1.63
N ALA A 118 13.77 34.89 -0.80
CA ALA A 118 13.15 33.80 -0.06
C ALA A 118 11.90 34.28 0.71
N SER A 119 10.73 33.69 0.41
CA SER A 119 9.54 33.86 1.24
C SER A 119 9.83 33.32 2.64
N SER A 120 9.62 34.17 3.64
CA SER A 120 9.96 34.01 5.04
C SER A 120 9.20 32.88 5.74
N LYS A 121 9.57 31.61 5.49
CA LYS A 121 9.37 30.54 6.48
C LYS A 121 10.58 30.52 7.41
N ARG A 122 10.42 31.19 8.55
CA ARG A 122 11.36 31.30 9.66
C ARG A 122 11.85 29.92 10.11
N ARG A 123 12.94 29.42 9.53
CA ARG A 123 13.75 28.32 10.06
C ARG A 123 14.62 28.86 11.20
N LYS A 124 14.56 28.23 12.36
CA LYS A 124 15.35 28.57 13.55
C LYS A 124 16.81 28.22 13.27
N THR A 125 17.62 29.24 13.01
CA THR A 125 19.06 29.16 12.76
C THR A 125 19.82 28.86 14.05
N GLY A 126 20.46 27.71 14.13
CA GLY A 126 21.67 27.50 14.92
C GLY A 126 22.83 27.39 13.92
N ALA A 127 23.70 28.39 13.91
CA ALA A 127 24.83 28.47 13.00
C ALA A 127 26.07 27.90 13.67
N GLU A 128 26.67 26.86 13.08
CA GLU A 128 28.12 26.66 13.05
C GLU A 128 28.52 26.14 11.66
N ASN A 129 29.61 26.70 11.16
CA ASN A 129 30.15 26.56 9.82
C ASN A 129 31.04 25.30 9.71
N THR A 130 31.32 24.90 8.45
CA THR A 130 32.29 23.89 7.97
C THR A 130 31.88 22.40 8.05
N ASP A 131 31.97 21.75 6.87
CA ASP A 131 31.58 20.37 6.53
C ASP A 131 30.08 20.03 6.69
N GLN A 132 29.29 20.38 5.66
CA GLN A 132 27.99 19.72 5.43
C GLN A 132 28.22 18.30 4.90
N SER A 133 28.77 17.47 5.77
CA SER A 133 28.39 16.06 5.84
C SER A 133 26.86 16.06 5.89
N TYR A 134 26.23 15.64 4.79
CA TYR A 134 24.84 15.20 4.81
C TYR A 134 24.78 14.01 5.77
N LYS A 135 24.70 14.32 7.08
CA LYS A 135 24.58 13.33 8.14
C LYS A 135 23.49 12.38 7.70
N SER A 136 23.89 11.12 7.55
CA SER A 136 23.05 9.99 7.18
C SER A 136 21.64 10.20 7.72
N LEU A 137 20.66 10.36 6.83
CA LEU A 137 19.22 10.46 7.14
C LEU A 137 18.70 9.19 7.85
N SER A 138 19.59 8.23 8.17
CA SER A 138 19.35 7.04 8.97
C SER A 138 18.80 7.31 10.37
N ASN A 139 18.98 8.52 10.94
CA ASN A 139 18.57 8.83 12.31
C ASN A 139 17.39 9.83 12.45
N GLY A 140 16.67 10.16 11.38
CA GLY A 140 15.59 11.16 11.46
C GLY A 140 14.39 10.86 10.58
N ASN A 141 13.41 10.13 11.13
CA ASN A 141 11.97 10.09 10.82
C ASN A 141 11.46 9.90 9.37
N GLY A 142 12.29 9.95 8.33
CA GLY A 142 11.86 9.79 6.93
C GLY A 142 11.74 8.33 6.49
N ALA A 143 12.57 7.44 7.04
CA ALA A 143 12.52 6.00 6.75
C ALA A 143 11.42 5.25 7.53
N ASP A 144 10.87 5.86 8.59
CA ASP A 144 9.80 5.29 9.42
C ASP A 144 8.39 5.51 8.84
N SER A 145 8.25 6.29 7.76
CA SER A 145 6.95 6.63 7.14
C SER A 145 6.56 5.75 5.96
N MET A 146 7.29 4.67 5.68
CA MET A 146 6.83 3.67 4.72
C MET A 146 5.60 2.94 5.27
N ASN A 147 4.64 2.66 4.40
CA ASN A 147 3.47 1.86 4.76
C ASN A 147 3.93 0.48 5.28
N ARG A 148 3.68 0.21 6.56
CA ARG A 148 4.04 -1.07 7.21
C ARG A 148 2.86 -2.03 7.31
N HIS A 149 1.69 -1.61 6.86
CA HIS A 149 0.45 -2.33 7.15
C HIS A 149 -0.04 -3.17 5.98
N ILE A 150 0.27 -2.78 4.75
CA ILE A 150 -0.11 -3.51 3.53
C ILE A 150 1.06 -3.55 2.56
N SER A 151 1.10 -4.60 1.74
CA SER A 151 2.03 -4.74 0.63
C SER A 151 1.78 -3.67 -0.45
N PRO A 152 2.78 -3.41 -1.33
CA PRO A 152 2.57 -2.63 -2.55
C PRO A 152 1.45 -3.17 -3.45
N GLU A 153 1.34 -4.49 -3.57
CA GLU A 153 0.31 -5.18 -4.34
C GLU A 153 -1.09 -4.90 -3.79
N ARG A 154 -1.26 -5.01 -2.47
CA ARG A 154 -2.54 -4.68 -1.81
C ARG A 154 -2.85 -3.19 -1.92
N ALA A 155 -1.85 -2.33 -1.78
CA ALA A 155 -2.02 -0.90 -2.00
C ALA A 155 -2.48 -0.60 -3.45
N PHE A 156 -1.94 -1.29 -4.45
CA PHE A 156 -2.38 -1.18 -5.84
C PHE A 156 -3.84 -1.64 -6.00
N GLN A 157 -4.20 -2.81 -5.46
CA GLN A 157 -5.58 -3.32 -5.52
C GLN A 157 -6.62 -2.37 -4.89
N LEU A 158 -6.27 -1.71 -3.79
CA LEU A 158 -7.13 -0.75 -3.10
C LEU A 158 -7.25 0.58 -3.83
N ASN A 159 -6.24 0.95 -4.64
CA ASN A 159 -6.24 2.16 -5.45
C ASN A 159 -6.79 1.94 -6.87
N ASP A 160 -7.07 0.69 -7.27
CA ASP A 160 -7.73 0.38 -8.53
C ASP A 160 -9.21 0.81 -8.48
N ARG A 161 -9.48 1.97 -9.08
CA ARG A 161 -10.82 2.58 -9.10
C ARG A 161 -11.82 1.75 -9.87
N ASP A 162 -11.43 1.13 -10.98
CA ASP A 162 -12.35 0.36 -11.82
C ASP A 162 -12.78 -0.91 -11.10
N ARG A 163 -11.82 -1.59 -10.45
CA ARG A 163 -12.10 -2.71 -9.55
C ARG A 163 -13.04 -2.31 -8.41
N LEU A 164 -12.76 -1.20 -7.73
CA LEU A 164 -13.60 -0.73 -6.62
C LEU A 164 -15.02 -0.37 -7.07
N LEU A 165 -15.17 0.31 -8.20
CA LEU A 165 -16.47 0.66 -8.79
C LEU A 165 -17.28 -0.59 -9.16
N LEU A 166 -16.63 -1.62 -9.69
CA LEU A 166 -17.29 -2.89 -10.02
C LEU A 166 -17.82 -3.57 -8.76
N ILE A 167 -16.99 -3.67 -7.71
CA ILE A 167 -17.36 -4.25 -6.42
C ILE A 167 -18.52 -3.46 -5.80
N GLN A 168 -18.42 -2.12 -5.76
CA GLN A 168 -19.47 -1.25 -5.25
C GLN A 168 -20.81 -1.49 -5.97
N LYS A 169 -20.80 -1.56 -7.31
CA LYS A 169 -22.01 -1.83 -8.10
C LYS A 169 -22.62 -3.19 -7.75
N ALA A 170 -21.79 -4.22 -7.58
CA ALA A 170 -22.26 -5.56 -7.19
C ALA A 170 -22.90 -5.56 -5.79
N ILE A 171 -22.26 -4.91 -4.81
CA ILE A 171 -22.77 -4.77 -3.44
C ILE A 171 -24.10 -4.00 -3.44
N VAL A 172 -24.17 -2.85 -4.11
CA VAL A 172 -25.41 -2.06 -4.22
C VAL A 172 -26.53 -2.88 -4.86
N THR A 173 -26.22 -3.69 -5.87
CA THR A 173 -27.20 -4.56 -6.52
C THR A 173 -27.71 -5.65 -5.57
N ALA A 174 -26.82 -6.34 -4.85
CA ALA A 174 -27.20 -7.35 -3.87
C ALA A 174 -28.09 -6.75 -2.75
N MET A 175 -27.74 -5.56 -2.25
CA MET A 175 -28.50 -4.86 -1.22
C MET A 175 -29.87 -4.38 -1.72
N LYS A 176 -29.99 -3.93 -2.97
CA LYS A 176 -31.30 -3.61 -3.58
C LYS A 176 -32.24 -4.82 -3.62
N MET A 177 -31.70 -6.02 -3.81
CA MET A 177 -32.49 -7.25 -3.85
C MET A 177 -32.91 -7.75 -2.47
N LYS A 178 -32.08 -7.54 -1.44
CA LYS A 178 -32.32 -8.04 -0.07
C LYS A 178 -32.93 -7.01 0.88
N GLY A 179 -32.78 -5.72 0.58
CA GLY A 179 -33.18 -4.62 1.44
C GLY A 179 -32.05 -4.15 2.37
N GLN A 180 -32.10 -2.87 2.77
CA GLN A 180 -31.04 -2.21 3.55
C GLN A 180 -30.83 -2.80 4.96
N HIS A 181 -31.88 -3.41 5.54
CA HIS A 181 -31.84 -4.07 6.86
C HIS A 181 -31.34 -5.52 6.81
N ALA A 182 -31.06 -6.05 5.62
CA ALA A 182 -30.55 -7.41 5.48
C ALA A 182 -29.18 -7.53 6.17
N PRO A 183 -28.95 -8.51 7.07
CA PRO A 183 -27.66 -8.69 7.71
C PRO A 183 -26.55 -9.02 6.71
N VAL A 184 -25.45 -8.30 6.83
CA VAL A 184 -24.33 -8.31 5.90
C VAL A 184 -23.04 -8.79 6.57
N LEU A 185 -22.29 -9.66 5.89
CA LEU A 185 -20.98 -10.14 6.34
C LEU A 185 -19.93 -9.97 5.24
N ASP A 186 -18.86 -9.22 5.55
CA ASP A 186 -17.62 -9.20 4.78
C ASP A 186 -16.64 -10.24 5.35
N LEU A 187 -16.06 -11.06 4.48
CA LEU A 187 -15.18 -12.19 4.81
C LEU A 187 -13.75 -12.00 4.29
N SER A 188 -13.29 -10.77 4.10
CA SER A 188 -11.93 -10.47 3.63
C SER A 188 -11.18 -9.57 4.60
N ASP A 189 -9.88 -9.83 4.74
CA ASP A 189 -9.00 -8.99 5.54
C ASP A 189 -8.86 -7.61 4.89
N PHE A 190 -8.94 -6.55 5.69
CA PHE A 190 -8.82 -5.15 5.26
C PHE A 190 -9.52 -4.84 3.94
N SER A 191 -10.73 -5.36 3.79
CA SER A 191 -11.58 -5.17 2.62
C SER A 191 -12.37 -3.87 2.72
N LEU A 192 -12.62 -3.22 1.59
CA LEU A 192 -13.49 -2.06 1.52
C LEU A 192 -14.97 -2.45 1.40
N CYS A 193 -15.29 -3.74 1.25
CA CYS A 193 -16.66 -4.20 0.98
C CYS A 193 -17.63 -3.87 2.11
N ALA A 194 -17.27 -4.10 3.39
CA ALA A 194 -18.08 -3.67 4.53
C ALA A 194 -18.34 -2.16 4.53
N THR A 195 -17.29 -1.35 4.28
CA THR A 195 -17.41 0.11 4.20
C THR A 195 -18.32 0.54 3.06
N LEU A 196 -18.18 -0.08 1.87
CA LEU A 196 -19.03 0.18 0.71
C LEU A 196 -20.49 -0.21 0.95
N ALA A 197 -20.73 -1.33 1.63
CA ALA A 197 -22.07 -1.76 1.99
C ALA A 197 -22.77 -0.71 2.87
N ALA A 198 -22.08 -0.21 3.90
CA ALA A 198 -22.63 0.80 4.79
C ALA A 198 -22.80 2.17 4.10
N THR A 199 -21.79 2.64 3.36
CA THR A 199 -21.76 4.00 2.82
C THR A 199 -22.50 4.15 1.49
N ALA A 200 -22.31 3.22 0.55
CA ALA A 200 -22.87 3.33 -0.80
C ALA A 200 -24.18 2.57 -0.97
N ALA A 201 -24.36 1.46 -0.25
CA ALA A 201 -25.59 0.67 -0.30
C ALA A 201 -26.55 0.93 0.87
N HIS A 202 -26.15 1.78 1.83
CA HIS A 202 -26.91 2.13 3.02
C HIS A 202 -27.34 0.91 3.85
N ALA A 203 -26.50 -0.14 3.87
CA ALA A 203 -26.73 -1.30 4.72
C ALA A 203 -26.69 -0.88 6.20
N THR A 204 -27.73 -1.22 6.95
CA THR A 204 -27.86 -0.83 8.37
C THR A 204 -27.32 -1.89 9.31
N ARG A 205 -26.95 -3.08 8.83
CA ARG A 205 -26.46 -4.21 9.66
C ARG A 205 -25.25 -4.85 9.00
N VAL A 206 -24.07 -4.33 9.29
CA VAL A 206 -22.82 -4.75 8.64
C VAL A 206 -21.81 -5.29 9.65
N THR A 207 -21.28 -6.48 9.36
CA THR A 207 -20.16 -7.10 10.07
C THR A 207 -18.99 -7.26 9.12
N SER A 208 -17.83 -6.71 9.47
CA SER A 208 -16.54 -7.01 8.82
C SER A 208 -15.79 -8.05 9.64
N LEU A 209 -15.43 -9.19 9.04
CA LEU A 209 -14.60 -10.20 9.68
C LEU A 209 -13.15 -10.02 9.25
N GLU A 210 -12.28 -9.74 10.23
CA GLU A 210 -10.84 -9.68 10.07
C GLU A 210 -10.25 -10.96 10.67
N SER A 211 -9.67 -11.82 9.83
CA SER A 211 -9.02 -13.06 10.25
C SER A 211 -7.52 -12.90 10.53
N SER A 212 -6.94 -11.83 9.98
CA SER A 212 -5.57 -11.38 10.18
C SER A 212 -5.29 -10.96 11.63
N THR A 213 -4.05 -11.20 12.05
CA THR A 213 -3.56 -10.77 13.36
C THR A 213 -2.75 -9.47 13.24
N GLY A 214 -2.33 -8.90 14.36
CA GLY A 214 -1.50 -7.70 14.34
C GLY A 214 -2.27 -6.42 14.05
N SER A 215 -1.80 -5.63 13.07
CA SER A 215 -2.28 -4.25 12.86
C SER A 215 -3.46 -4.11 11.90
N MET A 216 -3.77 -5.15 11.14
CA MET A 216 -4.77 -5.12 10.06
C MET A 216 -6.20 -4.81 10.54
N PRO A 217 -6.72 -5.44 11.62
CA PRO A 217 -8.05 -5.09 12.13
C PRO A 217 -8.14 -3.65 12.63
N MET A 218 -7.04 -3.15 13.22
CA MET A 218 -6.94 -1.75 13.67
C MET A 218 -6.91 -0.80 12.48
N LEU A 219 -6.23 -1.16 11.38
CA LEU A 219 -6.24 -0.37 10.16
C LEU A 219 -7.63 -0.34 9.53
N SER A 220 -8.31 -1.48 9.45
CA SER A 220 -9.70 -1.60 8.99
C SER A 220 -10.64 -0.69 9.79
N ALA A 221 -10.50 -0.68 11.13
CA ALA A 221 -11.23 0.22 12.01
C ALA A 221 -10.90 1.70 11.76
N ARG A 222 -9.62 2.05 11.57
CA ARG A 222 -9.21 3.42 11.24
C ARG A 222 -9.83 3.88 9.93
N VAL A 223 -9.77 3.08 8.88
CA VAL A 223 -10.33 3.45 7.56
C VAL A 223 -11.85 3.54 7.63
N SER A 224 -12.52 2.53 8.17
CA SER A 224 -13.98 2.44 8.18
C SER A 224 -14.60 3.45 9.16
N GLN A 225 -14.14 3.48 10.41
CA GLN A 225 -14.81 4.23 11.47
C GLN A 225 -14.26 5.65 11.67
N LEU A 226 -12.95 5.88 11.43
CA LEU A 226 -12.38 7.24 11.48
C LEU A 226 -12.47 7.91 10.12
N GLY A 227 -12.02 7.21 9.07
CA GLY A 227 -11.93 7.76 7.71
C GLY A 227 -13.29 7.96 7.05
N ASN A 228 -14.24 7.05 7.29
CA ASN A 228 -15.56 7.08 6.66
C ASN A 228 -16.71 7.33 7.66
N GLY A 229 -16.39 7.68 8.92
CA GLY A 229 -17.40 8.08 9.91
C GLY A 229 -18.38 6.99 10.32
N LEU A 230 -18.03 5.71 10.14
CA LEU A 230 -18.91 4.59 10.51
C LEU A 230 -18.95 4.37 12.04
N PRO A 231 -20.07 3.85 12.59
CA PRO A 231 -20.25 3.64 14.03
C PRO A 231 -19.13 2.82 14.68
N ARG A 232 -18.72 3.21 15.90
CA ARG A 232 -17.67 2.54 16.69
C ARG A 232 -18.18 1.54 17.72
N GLN A 233 -19.42 1.72 18.18
CA GLN A 233 -20.07 0.86 19.16
C GLN A 233 -21.55 0.71 18.77
N LYS A 234 -22.19 -0.35 19.28
CA LYS A 234 -23.66 -0.42 19.29
C LYS A 234 -24.17 0.81 20.01
N ILE A 235 -24.78 1.73 19.27
CA ILE A 235 -25.53 2.82 19.88
C ILE A 235 -26.76 2.14 20.49
N GLU A 236 -26.82 2.09 21.82
CA GLU A 236 -28.06 1.78 22.52
C GLU A 236 -29.04 2.89 22.17
N SER A 237 -30.02 2.59 21.31
CA SER A 237 -31.03 3.56 20.90
C SER A 237 -32.06 3.73 22.00
N ASP A 238 -32.02 4.87 22.69
CA ASP A 238 -33.22 5.46 23.27
C ASP A 238 -34.09 5.99 22.11
N GLN A 239 -35.29 5.41 21.95
CA GLN A 239 -36.41 5.83 21.09
C GLN A 239 -36.37 5.42 19.60
N ASP A 240 -37.22 4.43 19.27
CA ASP A 240 -37.98 4.17 18.02
C ASP A 240 -37.31 4.23 16.62
N GLY A 241 -36.00 4.44 16.51
CA GLY A 241 -35.25 4.29 15.26
C GLY A 241 -34.22 3.16 15.33
N GLU A 242 -34.33 2.15 14.47
CA GLU A 242 -33.26 1.14 14.30
C GLU A 242 -31.96 1.85 13.93
N THR A 243 -31.03 1.95 14.88
CA THR A 243 -29.76 2.63 14.65
C THR A 243 -28.85 1.74 13.82
N PRO A 244 -28.22 2.24 12.74
CA PRO A 244 -27.31 1.45 11.92
C PRO A 244 -26.19 0.84 12.76
N GLN A 245 -26.00 -0.47 12.63
CA GLN A 245 -24.98 -1.26 13.29
C GLN A 245 -23.85 -1.57 12.31
N PHE A 246 -22.65 -1.15 12.67
CA PHE A 246 -21.41 -1.48 11.98
C PHE A 246 -20.42 -2.02 12.98
N GLN A 247 -19.89 -3.22 12.74
CA GLN A 247 -18.91 -3.84 13.63
C GLN A 247 -17.79 -4.48 12.83
N ILE A 248 -16.59 -4.43 13.40
CA ILE A 248 -15.40 -5.11 12.89
C ILE A 248 -15.01 -6.13 13.95
N ILE A 249 -14.85 -7.37 13.54
CA ILE A 249 -14.60 -8.49 14.43
C ILE A 249 -13.28 -9.12 14.03
N ASN A 250 -12.33 -9.13 14.96
CA ASN A 250 -11.12 -9.92 14.79
C ASN A 250 -11.39 -11.35 15.27
N ALA A 251 -11.58 -12.26 14.34
CA ALA A 251 -11.88 -13.65 14.62
C ALA A 251 -11.67 -14.56 13.41
N TYR A 252 -11.43 -15.84 13.66
CA TYR A 252 -11.50 -16.86 12.63
C TYR A 252 -12.98 -17.16 12.29
N ALA A 253 -13.28 -17.44 11.02
CA ALA A 253 -14.63 -17.72 10.56
C ALA A 253 -15.27 -18.92 11.30
N GLU A 254 -14.45 -19.90 11.69
CA GLU A 254 -14.84 -21.07 12.47
C GLU A 254 -15.39 -20.72 13.85
N SER A 255 -15.00 -19.56 14.40
CA SER A 255 -15.46 -19.09 15.71
C SER A 255 -16.76 -18.27 15.66
N LEU A 256 -17.24 -17.91 14.46
CA LEU A 256 -18.46 -17.12 14.33
C LEU A 256 -19.69 -17.84 14.88
N THR A 257 -20.51 -17.09 15.62
CA THR A 257 -21.85 -17.48 16.08
C THR A 257 -22.86 -16.43 15.62
N LEU A 258 -24.17 -16.73 15.69
CA LEU A 258 -25.20 -15.77 15.32
C LEU A 258 -25.12 -14.50 16.16
N ASP A 259 -24.88 -14.61 17.47
CA ASP A 259 -24.74 -13.47 18.38
C ASP A 259 -23.62 -12.52 17.94
N VAL A 260 -22.54 -13.09 17.42
CA VAL A 260 -21.38 -12.36 16.89
C VAL A 260 -21.72 -11.68 15.56
N VAL A 261 -22.63 -12.20 14.74
CA VAL A 261 -23.09 -11.59 13.46
C VAL A 261 -24.45 -10.91 13.57
N LEU A 262 -24.68 -10.16 14.65
CA LEU A 262 -25.89 -9.36 14.88
C LEU A 262 -27.19 -10.17 15.07
N GLY A 263 -27.09 -11.40 15.56
CA GLY A 263 -28.20 -12.21 16.07
C GLY A 263 -29.07 -12.90 15.01
N GLU A 264 -28.79 -12.72 13.73
CA GLU A 264 -29.59 -13.27 12.63
C GLU A 264 -28.72 -13.90 11.55
N GLN A 265 -29.34 -14.75 10.73
CA GLN A 265 -28.63 -15.32 9.59
C GLN A 265 -28.26 -14.24 8.58
N VAL A 266 -26.99 -14.26 8.16
CA VAL A 266 -26.48 -13.38 7.12
C VAL A 266 -27.25 -13.61 5.82
N GLN A 267 -27.71 -12.53 5.21
CA GLN A 267 -28.49 -12.52 3.97
C GLN A 267 -27.68 -12.05 2.75
N VAL A 268 -26.60 -11.31 2.99
CA VAL A 268 -25.62 -10.90 1.97
C VAL A 268 -24.22 -11.17 2.51
N VAL A 269 -23.44 -11.96 1.80
CA VAL A 269 -22.02 -12.19 2.09
C VAL A 269 -21.17 -11.61 0.98
N MET A 270 -20.08 -10.96 1.33
CA MET A 270 -19.19 -10.35 0.35
C MET A 270 -17.71 -10.49 0.71
N ALA A 271 -16.85 -10.31 -0.29
CA ALA A 271 -15.40 -10.34 -0.15
C ALA A 271 -14.74 -9.70 -1.37
N GLU A 272 -13.55 -9.14 -1.14
CA GLU A 272 -12.59 -8.82 -2.18
C GLU A 272 -11.82 -10.01 -2.74
N PRO A 273 -12.18 -11.23 -2.33
CA PRO A 273 -11.34 -12.19 -1.61
C PRO A 273 -9.86 -11.78 -1.48
N TYR A 274 -9.52 -11.13 -0.37
CA TYR A 274 -8.13 -10.92 0.07
C TYR A 274 -7.96 -11.46 1.49
N TYR A 275 -6.88 -12.20 1.71
CA TYR A 275 -6.52 -12.76 3.01
C TYR A 275 -5.02 -12.53 3.23
N GLU A 276 -4.63 -11.78 4.25
CA GLU A 276 -3.23 -11.35 4.46
C GLU A 276 -2.28 -12.56 4.48
N THR A 277 -2.71 -13.65 5.12
CA THR A 277 -1.92 -14.88 5.25
C THR A 277 -1.80 -15.70 3.96
N LEU A 278 -2.66 -15.44 2.97
CA LEU A 278 -2.68 -16.11 1.67
C LEU A 278 -2.22 -15.19 0.53
N GLU A 279 -1.70 -14.01 0.84
CA GLU A 279 -1.22 -13.08 -0.18
C GLU A 279 -0.15 -13.74 -1.06
N GLY A 280 -0.32 -13.64 -2.38
CA GLY A 280 0.50 -14.32 -3.38
C GLY A 280 0.06 -15.76 -3.71
N TRP A 281 -0.82 -16.37 -2.91
CA TRP A 281 -1.41 -17.69 -3.18
C TRP A 281 -2.76 -17.54 -3.89
N HIS A 282 -2.74 -16.94 -5.08
CA HIS A 282 -3.93 -16.42 -5.77
C HIS A 282 -5.10 -17.42 -5.87
N LEU A 283 -4.82 -18.70 -6.12
CA LEU A 283 -5.87 -19.72 -6.21
C LEU A 283 -6.51 -20.01 -4.84
N GLN A 284 -5.68 -20.18 -3.82
CA GLN A 284 -6.13 -20.44 -2.45
C GLN A 284 -6.87 -19.23 -1.90
N GLU A 285 -6.33 -18.03 -2.11
CA GLU A 285 -6.95 -16.76 -1.73
C GLU A 285 -8.36 -16.63 -2.34
N ALA A 286 -8.49 -16.83 -3.65
CA ALA A 286 -9.77 -16.73 -4.35
C ALA A 286 -10.79 -17.82 -3.92
N LEU A 287 -10.33 -19.06 -3.72
CA LEU A 287 -11.20 -20.18 -3.35
C LEU A 287 -11.55 -20.23 -1.86
N ASN A 288 -10.73 -19.64 -1.00
CA ASN A 288 -10.96 -19.63 0.45
C ASN A 288 -12.32 -19.01 0.78
N TYR A 289 -12.68 -17.92 0.10
CA TYR A 289 -14.00 -17.29 0.25
C TYR A 289 -15.17 -18.27 0.06
N PHE A 290 -15.15 -19.07 -1.01
CA PHE A 290 -16.21 -20.04 -1.27
C PHE A 290 -16.21 -21.20 -0.28
N TYR A 291 -15.03 -21.60 0.21
CA TYR A 291 -14.91 -22.56 1.30
C TYR A 291 -15.55 -22.03 2.59
N LEU A 292 -15.24 -20.78 2.97
CA LEU A 292 -15.79 -20.12 4.15
C LEU A 292 -17.32 -20.00 4.06
N ILE A 293 -17.86 -19.56 2.92
CA ILE A 293 -19.31 -19.48 2.71
C ILE A 293 -19.95 -20.85 2.93
N ARG A 294 -19.40 -21.90 2.31
CA ARG A 294 -19.94 -23.26 2.43
C ARG A 294 -19.92 -23.74 3.89
N ALA A 295 -18.82 -23.49 4.60
CA ALA A 295 -18.69 -23.84 6.01
C ALA A 295 -19.72 -23.11 6.89
N LEU A 296 -19.87 -21.79 6.70
CA LEU A 296 -20.79 -20.95 7.46
C LEU A 296 -22.27 -21.24 7.13
N LYS A 297 -22.60 -21.60 5.89
CA LYS A 297 -23.95 -22.07 5.52
C LYS A 297 -24.30 -23.39 6.22
N ARG A 298 -23.35 -24.34 6.32
CA ARG A 298 -23.56 -25.60 7.05
C ARG A 298 -23.79 -25.40 8.55
N ARG A 299 -23.23 -24.32 9.10
CA ARG A 299 -23.39 -23.93 10.51
C ARG A 299 -24.58 -23.01 10.75
N SER A 300 -25.41 -22.77 9.73
CA SER A 300 -26.58 -21.89 9.80
C SER A 300 -26.25 -20.44 10.21
N ILE A 301 -25.01 -19.99 10.00
CA ILE A 301 -24.60 -18.59 10.19
C ILE A 301 -24.98 -17.75 8.97
N ILE A 302 -24.76 -18.30 7.77
CA ILE A 302 -25.20 -17.70 6.51
C ILE A 302 -26.46 -18.41 6.05
N SER A 303 -27.47 -17.64 5.64
CA SER A 303 -28.70 -18.19 5.08
C SER A 303 -28.40 -19.01 3.81
N PRO A 304 -29.06 -20.16 3.59
CA PRO A 304 -28.96 -20.89 2.33
C PRO A 304 -29.26 -20.00 1.11
N MET A 305 -30.18 -19.04 1.28
CA MET A 305 -30.64 -18.06 0.29
C MET A 305 -29.85 -16.75 0.30
N ALA A 306 -28.73 -16.68 1.01
CA ALA A 306 -27.89 -15.49 1.02
C ALA A 306 -27.30 -15.23 -0.37
N LEU A 307 -27.28 -13.95 -0.76
CA LEU A 307 -26.57 -13.51 -1.97
C LEU A 307 -25.08 -13.41 -1.67
N SER A 308 -24.26 -13.73 -2.66
CA SER A 308 -22.79 -13.78 -2.55
C SER A 308 -22.18 -12.80 -3.54
N VAL A 309 -21.21 -12.01 -3.10
CA VAL A 309 -20.41 -11.09 -3.93
C VAL A 309 -18.93 -11.33 -3.64
N PRO A 310 -18.19 -12.04 -4.51
CA PRO A 310 -18.59 -12.57 -5.82
C PRO A 310 -19.58 -13.75 -5.74
N ALA A 311 -20.36 -13.94 -6.81
CA ALA A 311 -21.36 -15.02 -6.89
C ALA A 311 -20.78 -16.36 -7.37
N TYR A 312 -19.69 -16.33 -8.14
CA TYR A 312 -18.98 -17.50 -8.65
C TYR A 312 -17.51 -17.14 -8.91
N ALA A 313 -16.67 -18.15 -9.10
CA ALA A 313 -15.31 -18.02 -9.60
C ALA A 313 -15.09 -18.99 -10.76
N SER A 314 -14.16 -18.66 -11.65
CA SER A 314 -13.73 -19.50 -12.76
C SER A 314 -12.22 -19.44 -12.86
N ILE A 315 -11.59 -20.61 -13.03
CA ILE A 315 -10.14 -20.71 -13.26
C ILE A 315 -9.95 -20.66 -14.77
N MET A 316 -9.28 -19.62 -15.24
CA MET A 316 -8.90 -19.48 -16.64
C MET A 316 -7.44 -19.91 -16.79
N MET A 317 -7.15 -20.78 -17.76
CA MET A 317 -5.78 -21.05 -18.18
C MET A 317 -5.46 -20.08 -19.31
N SER A 318 -4.51 -19.18 -19.08
CA SER A 318 -3.96 -18.27 -20.10
C SER A 318 -2.83 -18.94 -20.86
#